data_AF-A0A290N0H2-F1
#
_entry.id   AF-A0A290N0H2-F1
#
_cell.length_a   1.000
_cell.length_b   1.000
_cell.length_c   1.000
_cell.angle_alpha   90.00
_cell.angle_beta   90.00
_cell.angle_gamma   90.00
#
_symmetry.space_group_name_H-M   'P 1'
#
loop_
_entity.id
_entity.type
_entity.pdbx_description
1 polymer ?
#
loop_
_entity_poly.entity_id
_entity_poly.type
_entity_poly.pdbx_seq_one_letter_code
_entity_poly.pdbx_strand_id
1 'polypeptide(L)'
;MALDLEIDQLSLRWSSLELQAAREFDWFKLSTAKRRALPMAAEMADIDARLEQLFKDRAKGLKALRRTKATEAHGAFGKLVVAARISQQDGGDVHALLTEAIETLATLKCPSCGAPFAPAPDRS
;
A
#
# COMPACT_ATOMS: atom_id res chain seq x y z
N MET A 1 6.03 4.35 2.91
CA MET A 1 5.38 5.41 3.74
C MET A 1 4.89 6.56 2.87
N ALA A 2 5.74 7.43 2.31
CA ALA A 2 5.25 8.49 1.41
C ALA A 2 4.65 7.93 0.10
N LEU A 3 5.33 6.95 -0.51
CA LEU A 3 4.86 6.30 -1.74
C LEU A 3 3.51 5.58 -1.57
N ASP A 4 3.33 4.81 -0.49
CA ASP A 4 2.07 4.09 -0.24
C ASP A 4 0.90 5.06 0.02
N LEU A 5 1.16 6.17 0.73
CA LEU A 5 0.16 7.22 0.94
C LEU A 5 -0.26 7.86 -0.39
N GLU A 6 0.70 8.12 -1.28
CA GLU A 6 0.42 8.67 -2.61
C GLU A 6 -0.41 7.69 -3.46
N ILE A 7 -0.08 6.40 -3.43
CA ILE A 7 -0.89 5.35 -4.08
C ILE A 7 -2.32 5.36 -3.54
N ASP A 8 -2.50 5.38 -2.21
CA ASP A 8 -3.82 5.37 -1.57
C ASP A 8 -4.64 6.61 -2.00
N GLN A 9 -4.02 7.80 -1.98
CA GLN A 9 -4.67 9.06 -2.38
C GLN A 9 -5.08 9.08 -3.86
N LEU A 10 -4.17 8.68 -4.74
CA LEU A 10 -4.43 8.62 -6.18
C LEU A 10 -5.49 7.58 -6.53
N SER A 11 -5.48 6.42 -5.87
CA SER A 11 -6.49 5.38 -6.06
C SER A 11 -7.88 5.88 -5.67
N LEU A 12 -8.00 6.57 -4.51
CA LEU A 12 -9.26 7.18 -4.08
C LEU A 12 -9.73 8.26 -5.07
N ARG A 13 -8.83 9.08 -5.58
CA ARG A 13 -9.17 10.10 -6.58
C ARG A 13 -9.67 9.46 -7.87
N TRP A 14 -8.99 8.43 -8.36
CA TRP A 14 -9.40 7.68 -9.54
C TRP A 14 -10.80 7.07 -9.37
N SER A 15 -11.05 6.40 -8.24
CA SER A 15 -12.38 5.83 -7.94
C SER A 15 -13.47 6.91 -7.85
N SER A 16 -13.15 8.09 -7.32
CA SER A 16 -14.09 9.22 -7.30
C SER A 16 -14.44 9.70 -8.72
N LEU A 17 -13.46 9.78 -9.62
CA LEU A 17 -13.67 10.15 -11.02
C LEU A 17 -14.49 9.09 -11.76
N GLU A 18 -14.20 7.81 -11.52
CA GLU A 18 -14.99 6.71 -12.09
C GLU A 18 -16.45 6.76 -11.62
N LEU A 19 -16.69 6.99 -10.33
CA LEU A 19 -18.04 7.11 -9.80
C LEU A 19 -18.80 8.30 -10.40
N GLN A 20 -18.11 9.44 -10.59
CA GLN A 20 -18.68 10.59 -11.29
C GLN A 20 -19.02 10.24 -12.74
N ALA A 21 -18.08 9.60 -13.45
CA ALA A 21 -18.27 9.19 -14.84
C ALA A 21 -19.45 8.20 -15.00
N ALA A 22 -19.60 7.28 -14.05
CA ALA A 22 -20.70 6.32 -14.01
C ALA A 22 -22.05 7.01 -13.82
N ARG A 23 -22.12 8.03 -12.96
CA ARG A 23 -23.36 8.79 -12.68
C ARG A 23 -23.76 9.70 -13.82
N GLU A 24 -22.80 10.38 -14.45
CA GLU A 24 -23.09 11.46 -15.41
C GLU A 24 -23.08 11.00 -16.87
N PHE A 25 -22.35 9.93 -17.20
CA PHE A 25 -22.07 9.55 -18.59
C PHE A 25 -22.30 8.08 -18.92
N ASP A 26 -22.97 7.30 -18.04
CA ASP A 26 -23.15 5.86 -18.22
C ASP A 26 -21.80 5.14 -18.51
N TRP A 27 -20.72 5.50 -17.79
CA TRP A 27 -19.33 5.05 -18.02
C TRP A 27 -19.19 3.58 -18.46
N PHE A 28 -19.89 2.67 -17.78
CA PHE A 28 -19.85 1.23 -18.04
C PHE A 28 -20.39 0.81 -19.42
N LYS A 29 -21.24 1.63 -20.06
CA LYS A 29 -21.78 1.40 -21.41
C LYS A 29 -20.98 2.10 -22.51
N LEU A 30 -20.03 2.97 -22.14
CA LEU A 30 -19.22 3.70 -23.12
C LEU A 30 -18.12 2.81 -23.71
N SER A 31 -17.88 2.96 -25.02
CA SER A 31 -16.68 2.42 -25.66
C SER A 31 -15.43 3.17 -25.18
N THR A 32 -14.25 2.56 -25.33
CA THR A 32 -12.97 3.18 -24.95
C THR A 32 -12.76 4.55 -25.60
N ALA A 33 -13.14 4.71 -26.87
CA ALA A 33 -13.04 6.00 -27.57
C ALA A 33 -13.95 7.08 -26.93
N LYS A 34 -15.17 6.71 -26.54
CA LYS A 34 -16.10 7.63 -25.85
C LYS A 34 -15.64 7.95 -24.44
N ARG A 35 -15.07 6.99 -23.71
CA ARG A 35 -14.47 7.23 -22.39
C ARG A 35 -13.32 8.23 -22.46
N ARG A 36 -12.46 8.12 -23.48
CA ARG A 36 -11.35 9.06 -23.72
C ARG A 36 -11.78 10.48 -24.08
N ALA A 37 -13.02 10.65 -24.53
CA ALA A 37 -13.59 11.95 -24.83
C ALA A 37 -14.24 12.63 -23.60
N LEU A 38 -14.32 11.95 -22.46
CA LEU A 38 -14.89 12.54 -21.25
C LEU A 38 -13.96 13.61 -20.66
N PRO A 39 -14.52 14.67 -20.04
CA PRO A 39 -13.73 15.72 -19.39
C PRO A 39 -12.69 15.23 -18.37
N MET A 40 -12.96 14.13 -17.66
CA MET A 40 -12.10 13.55 -16.63
C MET A 40 -11.05 12.59 -17.20
N ALA A 41 -11.12 12.26 -18.49
CA ALA A 41 -10.31 11.20 -19.07
C ALA A 41 -8.80 11.51 -19.02
N ALA A 42 -8.43 12.79 -19.17
CA ALA A 42 -7.05 13.23 -19.07
C ALA A 42 -6.51 13.01 -17.65
N GLU A 43 -7.25 13.45 -16.63
CA GLU A 43 -6.85 13.27 -15.23
C GLU A 43 -6.76 11.79 -14.84
N MET A 44 -7.73 10.96 -15.26
CA MET A 44 -7.68 9.52 -15.01
C MET A 44 -6.44 8.88 -15.66
N ALA A 45 -6.10 9.26 -16.88
CA ALA A 45 -4.91 8.76 -17.57
C ALA A 45 -3.60 9.19 -16.88
N ASP A 46 -3.54 10.43 -16.39
CA ASP A 46 -2.39 10.92 -15.63
C ASP A 46 -2.23 10.16 -14.30
N ILE A 47 -3.35 9.90 -13.61
CA ILE A 47 -3.37 9.08 -12.40
C ILE A 47 -2.91 7.65 -12.70
N ASP A 48 -3.42 7.02 -13.76
CA ASP A 48 -3.03 5.66 -14.16
C ASP A 48 -1.52 5.58 -14.43
N ALA A 49 -0.96 6.53 -15.18
CA ALA A 49 0.47 6.59 -15.47
C ALA A 49 1.31 6.77 -14.19
N ARG A 50 0.84 7.61 -13.26
CA ARG A 50 1.52 7.84 -11.98
C ARG A 50 1.46 6.59 -11.09
N LEU A 51 0.30 5.95 -10.98
CA LEU A 51 0.12 4.71 -10.23
C LEU A 51 1.02 3.59 -10.78
N GLU A 52 1.12 3.44 -12.11
CA GLU A 52 2.01 2.45 -12.72
C GLU A 52 3.47 2.66 -12.29
N GLN A 53 3.95 3.90 -12.31
CA GLN A 53 5.30 4.23 -11.87
C GLN A 53 5.50 3.96 -10.37
N LEU A 54 4.54 4.37 -9.52
CA LEU A 54 4.60 4.15 -8.07
C LEU A 54 4.62 2.65 -7.73
N PHE A 55 3.83 1.82 -8.43
CA PHE A 55 3.85 0.37 -8.23
C PHE A 55 5.18 -0.27 -8.65
N LYS A 56 5.80 0.20 -9.75
CA LYS A 56 7.16 -0.23 -10.14
C LYS A 56 8.20 0.14 -9.07
N ASP A 57 8.14 1.36 -8.55
CA ASP A 57 9.05 1.83 -7.51
C ASP A 57 8.84 1.07 -6.19
N ARG A 58 7.60 0.77 -5.81
CA ARG A 58 7.25 -0.10 -4.69
C ARG A 58 7.85 -1.50 -4.85
N ALA A 59 7.68 -2.11 -6.02
CA ALA A 59 8.21 -3.44 -6.31
C ALA A 59 9.75 -3.47 -6.26
N LYS A 60 10.41 -2.43 -6.77
CA LYS A 60 11.88 -2.26 -6.67
C LYS A 60 12.33 -2.14 -5.21
N GLY A 61 11.66 -1.29 -4.42
CA GLY A 61 11.92 -1.12 -2.99
C GLY A 61 11.76 -2.44 -2.22
N LEU A 62 10.70 -3.19 -2.51
CA LEU A 62 10.46 -4.51 -1.90
C LEU A 62 11.52 -5.53 -2.25
N LYS A 63 11.96 -5.56 -3.50
CA LYS A 63 13.05 -6.44 -3.93
C LYS A 63 14.35 -6.12 -3.19
N ALA A 64 14.64 -4.84 -2.94
CA ALA A 64 15.78 -4.40 -2.15
C ALA A 64 15.63 -4.79 -0.67
N LEU A 65 14.44 -4.54 -0.08
CA LEU A 65 14.14 -4.89 1.31
C LEU A 65 14.25 -6.41 1.54
N ARG A 66 13.75 -7.23 0.59
CA ARG A 66 13.86 -8.69 0.65
C ARG A 66 15.33 -9.14 0.74
N ARG A 67 16.22 -8.52 -0.04
CA ARG A 67 17.67 -8.81 -0.06
C ARG A 67 18.40 -8.34 1.20
N THR A 68 17.82 -7.41 1.94
CA THR A 68 18.39 -6.94 3.21
C THR A 68 18.16 -7.99 4.29
N LYS A 69 19.24 -8.58 4.81
CA LYS A 69 19.16 -9.51 5.94
C LYS A 69 18.93 -8.70 7.21
N ALA A 70 17.86 -9.01 7.95
CA ALA A 70 17.69 -8.45 9.29
C ALA A 70 18.73 -9.08 10.21
N THR A 71 19.54 -8.25 10.86
CA THR A 71 20.56 -8.68 11.84
C THR A 71 20.04 -8.65 13.27
N GLU A 72 18.90 -8.01 13.49
CA GLU A 72 18.24 -7.86 14.79
C GLU A 72 16.71 -7.94 14.65
N ALA A 73 16.05 -8.14 15.80
CA ALA A 73 14.60 -8.32 15.86
C ALA A 73 13.83 -7.12 15.31
N HIS A 74 14.26 -5.88 15.57
CA HIS A 74 13.63 -4.67 15.04
C HIS A 74 13.63 -4.64 13.51
N GLY A 75 14.74 -5.05 12.89
CA GLY A 75 14.83 -5.17 11.43
C GLY A 75 13.88 -6.22 10.84
N ALA A 76 13.69 -7.34 11.53
CA ALA A 76 12.74 -8.37 11.12
C ALA A 76 11.28 -7.88 11.28
N PHE A 77 10.98 -7.24 12.41
CA PHE A 77 9.69 -6.64 12.70
C PHE A 77 9.32 -5.57 11.66
N GLY A 78 10.25 -4.68 11.31
CA GLY A 78 10.03 -3.66 10.28
C GLY A 78 9.67 -4.26 8.91
N LYS A 79 10.28 -5.40 8.53
CA LYS A 79 9.91 -6.11 7.29
C LYS A 79 8.50 -6.69 7.34
N LEU A 80 8.05 -7.19 8.50
CA LEU A 80 6.67 -7.65 8.68
C LEU A 80 5.68 -6.51 8.58
N VAL A 81 5.96 -5.36 9.22
CA VAL A 81 5.12 -4.15 9.13
C VAL A 81 4.96 -3.69 7.69
N VAL A 82 6.06 -3.65 6.92
CA VAL A 82 6.00 -3.34 5.49
C VAL A 82 5.15 -4.36 4.73
N ALA A 83 5.32 -5.66 4.98
CA ALA A 83 4.53 -6.70 4.35
C ALA A 83 3.03 -6.58 4.66
N ALA A 84 2.67 -6.31 5.92
CA ALA A 84 1.28 -6.10 6.33
C ALA A 84 0.65 -4.89 5.64
N ARG A 85 1.39 -3.78 5.52
CA ARG A 85 0.90 -2.58 4.81
C ARG A 85 0.67 -2.84 3.33
N ILE A 86 1.47 -3.71 2.72
CA ILE A 86 1.32 -4.07 1.31
C ILE A 86 0.10 -4.95 1.08
N SER A 87 -0.08 -5.97 1.92
CA SER A 87 -1.23 -6.87 1.83
C SER A 87 -2.55 -6.20 2.21
N GLN A 88 -2.54 -5.01 2.82
CA GLN A 88 -3.75 -4.30 3.22
C GLN A 88 -4.72 -4.06 2.05
N GLN A 89 -4.20 -3.78 0.85
CA GLN A 89 -5.01 -3.55 -0.35
C GLN A 89 -5.68 -4.83 -0.86
N ASP A 90 -4.99 -5.97 -0.74
CA ASP A 90 -5.54 -7.28 -1.11
C ASP A 90 -6.44 -7.87 -0.01
N GLY A 91 -6.26 -7.41 1.24
CA GLY A 91 -6.96 -7.89 2.42
C GLY A 91 -6.74 -9.39 2.70
N GLY A 92 -7.72 -10.00 3.36
CA GLY A 92 -7.80 -11.45 3.56
C GLY A 92 -6.80 -12.05 4.56
N ASP A 93 -6.70 -13.37 4.53
CA ASP A 93 -6.02 -14.17 5.55
C ASP A 93 -4.54 -13.81 5.72
N VAL A 94 -3.84 -13.48 4.63
CA VAL A 94 -2.42 -13.10 4.68
C VAL A 94 -2.23 -11.78 5.44
N HIS A 95 -3.09 -10.79 5.18
CA HIS A 95 -3.05 -9.53 5.91
C HIS A 95 -3.40 -9.72 7.39
N ALA A 96 -4.41 -10.52 7.70
CA ALA A 96 -4.81 -10.83 9.06
C ALA A 96 -3.67 -11.52 9.85
N LEU A 97 -3.06 -12.56 9.26
CA LEU A 97 -1.94 -13.29 9.87
C LEU A 97 -0.72 -12.40 10.13
N LEU A 98 -0.39 -11.51 9.19
CA LEU A 98 0.73 -10.57 9.37
C LEU A 98 0.42 -9.57 10.48
N THR A 99 -0.81 -9.06 10.54
CA THR A 99 -1.24 -8.09 11.56
C THR A 99 -1.22 -8.71 12.95
N GLU A 100 -1.79 -9.91 13.11
CA GLU A 100 -1.77 -10.65 14.38
C GLU A 100 -0.34 -10.95 14.84
N ALA A 101 0.55 -11.36 13.93
CA ALA A 101 1.95 -11.61 14.24
C ALA A 101 2.68 -10.34 14.71
N ILE A 102 2.41 -9.19 14.07
CA ILE A 102 2.96 -7.89 14.44
C ILE A 102 2.46 -7.49 15.84
N GLU A 103 1.16 -7.56 16.08
CA GLU A 103 0.56 -7.22 17.38
C GLU A 103 1.13 -8.09 18.49
N THR A 104 1.25 -9.40 18.24
CA THR A 104 1.86 -10.35 19.19
C THR A 104 3.30 -9.97 19.48
N LEU A 105 4.14 -9.79 18.45
CA LEU A 105 5.56 -9.44 18.61
C LEU A 105 5.76 -8.10 19.32
N ALA A 106 4.84 -7.16 19.16
CA ALA A 106 4.89 -5.86 19.82
C ALA A 106 4.73 -5.95 21.35
N THR A 107 4.08 -7.00 21.86
CA THR A 107 3.95 -7.25 23.31
C THR A 107 5.14 -8.01 23.91
N LEU A 108 5.95 -8.66 23.06
CA LEU A 108 7.02 -9.54 23.48
C LEU A 108 8.34 -8.82 23.71
N LYS A 109 9.13 -9.37 24.63
CA LYS A 109 10.47 -8.89 24.98
C LYS A 109 11.49 -10.02 24.82
N CYS A 110 12.73 -9.65 24.52
CA CYS A 110 13.84 -10.57 24.45
C CYS A 110 14.04 -11.24 25.82
N PRO A 111 13.97 -12.58 25.93
CA PRO A 111 14.12 -13.27 27.20
C PRO A 111 15.54 -13.14 27.78
N SER A 112 16.54 -12.82 26.95
CA SER A 112 17.94 -12.69 27.39
C SER A 112 18.30 -11.30 27.92
N CYS A 113 17.65 -10.23 27.45
CA CYS A 113 18.02 -8.85 27.81
C CYS A 113 16.85 -7.93 28.15
N GLY A 114 15.60 -8.39 28.03
CA GLY A 114 14.40 -7.62 28.34
C GLY A 114 14.03 -6.55 27.30
N ALA A 115 14.83 -6.35 26.25
CA ALA A 115 14.53 -5.37 25.20
C ALA A 115 13.25 -5.75 24.41
N PRO A 116 12.38 -4.80 24.05
CA PRO A 116 11.17 -5.09 23.27
C PRO A 116 11.53 -5.51 21.84
N PHE A 117 10.78 -6.46 21.27
CA PHE A 117 10.98 -6.88 19.88
C PHE A 117 10.43 -5.89 18.85
N ALA A 118 9.44 -5.09 19.23
CA ALA A 118 9.03 -3.92 18.47
C ALA A 118 9.76 -2.66 18.97
N PRO A 119 10.08 -1.72 18.07
CA PRO A 119 10.49 -0.38 18.48
C PRO A 119 9.33 0.31 19.22
N ALA A 120 9.65 1.28 20.07
CA ALA A 120 8.62 2.11 20.69
C ALA A 120 7.78 2.79 19.60
N PRO A 121 6.44 2.89 19.77
CA PRO A 121 5.59 3.60 18.81
C PRO A 121 6.09 5.03 18.68
N ASP A 122 6.31 5.46 17.44
CA ASP A 122 6.76 6.81 17.14
C ASP A 122 5.66 7.79 17.57
N ARG A 123 5.97 8.68 18.52
CA ARG A 123 5.05 9.74 18.97
C ARG A 123 5.18 10.91 18.01
N SER A 124 4.62 10.75 16.81
CA SER A 124 4.62 11.76 15.75
C SER A 124 3.19 12.16 15.42
#